data_AF-A0A7C1DKE8-F1
#
_entry.id   AF-A0A7C1DKE8-F1
#
_cell.length_a   1.000
_cell.length_b   1.000
_cell.length_c   1.000
_cell.angle_alpha   90.00
_cell.angle_beta   90.00
_cell.angle_gamma   90.00
#
_symmetry.space_group_name_H-M   'P 1'
#
loop_
_entity.id
_entity.type
_entity.pdbx_description
1 polymer ?
#
loop_
_entity_poly.entity_id
_entity_poly.type
_entity_poly.pdbx_seq_one_letter_code
_entity_poly.pdbx_strand_id
1 'polypeptide(L)'
;MPEPGKQFNLPVREPGLQGGQEGNDLALVVPPEPGDVFFLTIDGGCGYFVPQSVINRYRVVWGVPVFHGRSRHTLDSKGRLAIPARFKEVLEHNGGDSIVVTNHDRCLWAFEKDDWKIIEEQAARLPLFDPKVHAYIRYFISGAVECQLKQGRITIPADLRDHARLDGEVVLVGCLKRFEIWQKELWDEHEFPRAREEFAGANEALLNISF
;
A
#
# COMPACT_ATOMS: atom_id res chain seq x y z
N MET A 1 33.54 -4.69 -11.72
CA MET A 1 33.49 -3.23 -11.64
C MET A 1 32.22 -2.79 -12.33
N PRO A 2 31.32 -2.01 -11.69
CA PRO A 2 30.16 -1.48 -12.38
C PRO A 2 30.59 -0.33 -13.31
N GLU A 3 29.95 -0.25 -14.47
CA GLU A 3 30.13 0.80 -15.48
C GLU A 3 29.78 2.20 -14.90
N PRO A 4 30.45 3.29 -15.33
CA PRO A 4 30.15 4.64 -14.86
C PRO A 4 28.78 5.10 -15.36
N GLY A 5 27.86 5.32 -14.42
CA GLY A 5 26.51 5.86 -14.69
C GLY A 5 26.55 7.26 -15.29
N LYS A 6 25.59 7.56 -16.16
CA LYS A 6 25.41 8.89 -16.78
C LYS A 6 25.24 9.95 -15.69
N GLN A 7 26.12 10.94 -15.68
CA GLN A 7 26.04 12.12 -14.84
C GLN A 7 25.12 13.15 -15.50
N PHE A 8 24.01 13.51 -14.85
CA PHE A 8 23.12 14.57 -15.30
C PHE A 8 23.25 15.77 -14.36
N ASN A 9 23.71 16.91 -14.89
CA ASN A 9 23.70 18.18 -14.17
C ASN A 9 22.33 18.85 -14.37
N LEU A 10 21.59 19.09 -13.29
CA LEU A 10 20.37 19.89 -13.34
C LEU A 10 20.71 21.38 -13.19
N PRO A 11 20.02 22.29 -13.90
CA PRO A 11 20.15 23.72 -13.65
C PRO A 11 19.45 24.07 -12.34
N VAL A 12 20.22 24.43 -11.32
CA VAL A 12 19.69 25.08 -10.12
C VAL A 12 19.21 26.46 -10.54
N ARG A 13 17.89 26.74 -10.43
CA ARG A 13 17.45 28.14 -10.36
C ARG A 13 17.90 28.66 -9.01
N GLU A 14 18.81 29.62 -9.00
CA GLU A 14 19.25 30.31 -7.79
C GLU A 14 18.03 30.86 -7.02
N PRO A 15 17.83 30.49 -5.74
CA PRO A 15 16.89 31.20 -4.89
C PRO A 15 17.58 32.50 -4.44
N GLY A 16 17.12 33.63 -4.97
CA GLY A 16 17.40 34.93 -4.39
C GLY A 16 16.99 34.94 -2.92
N LEU A 17 17.98 35.05 -2.04
CA LEU A 17 17.82 35.22 -0.60
C LEU A 17 17.04 36.50 -0.30
N GLN A 18 15.86 36.36 0.32
CA GLN A 18 15.47 37.22 1.43
C GLN A 18 14.36 36.56 2.28
N GLY A 19 14.75 36.15 3.49
CA GLY A 19 13.88 36.16 4.67
C GLY A 19 12.93 34.98 4.90
N GLY A 20 13.39 34.00 5.69
CA GLY A 20 12.58 33.33 6.72
C GLY A 20 11.61 32.24 6.28
N GLN A 21 12.04 30.98 6.36
CA GLN A 21 11.45 29.89 7.17
C GLN A 21 12.13 28.57 6.78
N GLU A 22 12.43 27.75 7.79
CA GLU A 22 12.89 26.36 7.62
C GLU A 22 11.83 25.56 6.84
N GLY A 23 12.07 25.37 5.54
CA GLY A 23 11.27 24.55 4.65
C GLY A 23 12.04 23.32 4.24
N ASN A 24 11.54 22.15 4.63
CA ASN A 24 12.10 20.83 4.34
C ASN A 24 11.79 20.42 2.88
N ASP A 25 12.18 21.26 1.91
CA ASP A 25 11.99 21.02 0.48
C ASP A 25 13.01 20.00 -0.01
N LEU A 26 12.77 18.72 0.32
CA LEU A 26 13.35 17.61 -0.41
C LEU A 26 12.77 17.64 -1.83
N ALA A 27 13.55 18.16 -2.78
CA ALA A 27 13.23 18.00 -4.20
C ALA A 27 13.10 16.51 -4.50
N LEU A 28 11.87 16.05 -4.71
CA LEU A 28 11.56 14.70 -5.19
C LEU A 28 12.07 14.59 -6.63
N VAL A 29 13.28 14.07 -6.79
CA VAL A 29 13.80 13.68 -8.10
C VAL A 29 13.09 12.40 -8.50
N VAL A 30 12.12 12.52 -9.40
CA VAL A 30 11.45 11.39 -10.04
C VAL A 30 12.45 10.76 -11.01
N PRO A 31 12.72 9.45 -10.93
CA PRO A 31 13.64 8.79 -11.84
C PRO A 31 13.04 8.79 -13.26
N PRO A 32 13.87 8.83 -14.31
CA PRO A 32 13.39 8.72 -15.68
C PRO A 32 12.78 7.34 -15.98
N GLU A 33 13.22 6.26 -15.30
CA GLU A 33 12.65 4.92 -15.44
C GLU A 33 12.44 4.15 -14.10
N PRO A 34 11.40 3.28 -14.03
CA PRO A 34 11.18 2.30 -12.95
C PRO A 34 12.41 1.46 -12.60
N GLY A 35 12.90 1.50 -11.35
CA GLY A 35 13.97 0.61 -10.85
C GLY A 35 15.38 1.22 -10.73
N ASP A 36 15.59 2.47 -11.14
CA ASP A 36 16.86 3.16 -10.95
C ASP A 36 17.03 3.71 -9.51
N VAL A 37 18.13 3.33 -8.85
CA VAL A 37 18.55 3.91 -7.56
C VAL A 37 19.39 5.16 -7.84
N PHE A 38 18.86 6.35 -7.56
CA PHE A 38 19.62 7.59 -7.69
C PHE A 38 20.36 7.96 -6.40
N PHE A 39 21.62 8.36 -6.56
CA PHE A 39 22.32 9.23 -5.64
C PHE A 39 22.16 10.66 -6.16
N LEU A 40 21.42 11.52 -5.45
CA LEU A 40 21.57 12.95 -5.71
C LEU A 40 22.96 13.36 -5.25
N THR A 41 23.77 13.82 -6.17
CA THR A 41 25.01 14.53 -5.85
C THR A 41 24.75 15.99 -6.13
N ILE A 42 24.57 16.78 -5.08
CA ILE A 42 24.64 18.24 -5.17
C ILE A 42 26.06 18.57 -4.74
N ASP A 43 26.80 19.28 -5.59
CA ASP A 43 28.22 19.66 -5.48
C ASP A 43 28.91 19.30 -4.14
N GLY A 44 29.75 18.27 -4.15
CA GLY A 44 30.60 17.92 -3.00
C GLY A 44 30.57 16.48 -2.50
N GLY A 45 29.94 15.53 -3.21
CA GLY A 45 30.15 14.10 -2.97
C GLY A 45 29.40 13.47 -1.79
N CYS A 46 28.34 14.09 -1.28
CA CYS A 46 27.43 13.44 -0.35
C CYS A 46 26.31 12.71 -1.12
N GLY A 47 26.29 11.38 -1.04
CA GLY A 47 25.15 10.58 -1.51
C GLY A 47 24.01 10.65 -0.49
N TYR A 48 22.82 11.06 -0.93
CA TYR A 48 21.65 11.07 -0.06
C TYR A 48 21.02 9.67 0.00
N PHE A 49 20.90 9.14 1.22
CA PHE A 49 20.08 7.97 1.51
C PHE A 49 18.60 8.37 1.40
N VAL A 50 17.86 7.79 0.46
CA VAL A 50 16.40 7.94 0.42
C VAL A 50 15.82 7.00 1.46
N PRO A 51 15.13 7.51 2.50
CA PRO A 51 14.54 6.65 3.51
C PRO A 51 13.51 5.69 2.89
N GLN A 52 13.45 4.45 3.37
CA GLN A 52 12.45 3.47 2.92
C GLN A 52 11.01 4.00 3.05
N SER A 53 10.75 4.87 4.03
CA SER A 53 9.45 5.54 4.20
C SER A 53 9.09 6.47 3.03
N VAL A 54 10.07 7.08 2.34
CA VAL A 54 9.85 7.90 1.14
C VAL A 54 9.59 7.00 -0.07
N ILE A 55 10.37 5.93 -0.23
CA ILE A 55 10.16 4.93 -1.30
C ILE A 55 8.76 4.30 -1.16
N ASN A 56 8.40 3.87 0.04
CA ASN A 56 7.08 3.30 0.34
C ASN A 56 5.94 4.31 0.12
N ARG A 57 6.20 5.62 0.31
CA ARG A 57 5.21 6.66 0.02
C ARG A 57 4.91 6.77 -1.47
N TYR A 58 5.92 6.65 -2.33
CA TYR A 58 5.84 6.89 -3.78
C TYR A 58 6.08 5.63 -4.64
N ARG A 59 5.76 4.42 -4.15
CA ARG A 59 6.06 3.11 -4.80
C ARG A 59 5.86 3.08 -6.32
N VAL A 60 4.73 3.61 -6.80
CA VAL A 60 4.37 3.64 -8.23
C VAL A 60 5.40 4.40 -9.06
N VAL A 61 5.90 5.52 -8.55
CA VAL A 61 6.86 6.40 -9.26
C VAL A 61 8.21 5.69 -9.45
N TRP A 62 8.58 4.83 -8.51
CA TRP A 62 9.89 4.16 -8.49
C TRP A 62 9.88 2.77 -9.13
N GLY A 63 8.78 2.37 -9.78
CA GLY A 63 8.69 1.02 -10.36
C GLY A 63 8.51 -0.10 -9.34
N VAL A 64 8.25 0.24 -8.08
CA VAL A 64 8.09 -0.76 -7.03
C VAL A 64 6.75 -1.46 -7.25
N PRO A 65 6.70 -2.81 -7.25
CA PRO A 65 5.46 -3.55 -7.38
C PRO A 65 4.41 -3.11 -6.35
N VAL A 66 3.15 -3.06 -6.79
CA VAL A 66 1.99 -2.72 -5.97
C VAL A 66 0.88 -3.75 -6.18
N PHE A 67 -0.05 -3.84 -5.24
CA PHE A 67 -1.23 -4.71 -5.40
C PHE A 67 -2.21 -4.07 -6.39
N HIS A 68 -2.39 -4.68 -7.57
CA HIS A 68 -3.36 -4.21 -8.55
C HIS A 68 -4.11 -5.36 -9.25
N GLY A 69 -5.24 -5.01 -9.86
CA GLY A 69 -6.11 -5.96 -10.55
C GLY A 69 -6.94 -6.83 -9.60
N ARG A 70 -7.84 -7.63 -10.18
CA ARG A 70 -8.77 -8.49 -9.45
C ARG A 70 -8.56 -9.95 -9.82
N SER A 71 -8.69 -10.86 -8.86
CA SER A 71 -8.70 -12.31 -9.14
C SER A 71 -9.69 -13.06 -8.27
N ARG A 72 -10.30 -14.08 -8.86
CA ARG A 72 -11.25 -14.97 -8.19
C ARG A 72 -10.52 -16.21 -7.69
N HIS A 73 -10.80 -16.59 -6.45
CA HIS A 73 -10.20 -17.75 -5.80
C HIS A 73 -11.24 -18.49 -4.98
N THR A 74 -10.89 -19.67 -4.52
CA THR A 74 -11.68 -20.43 -3.55
C THR A 74 -10.92 -20.51 -2.24
N LEU A 75 -11.64 -20.28 -1.15
CA LEU A 75 -11.22 -20.52 0.20
C LEU A 75 -11.50 -21.98 0.56
N ASP A 76 -10.51 -22.71 1.04
CA ASP A 76 -10.75 -24.10 1.45
C ASP A 76 -11.42 -24.21 2.83
N SER A 77 -11.86 -25.42 3.18
CA SER A 77 -12.55 -25.70 4.44
C SER A 77 -11.74 -25.40 5.71
N LYS A 78 -10.42 -25.21 5.58
CA LYS A 78 -9.52 -24.83 6.68
C LYS A 78 -9.23 -23.32 6.69
N GLY A 79 -9.88 -22.53 5.85
CA GLY A 79 -9.64 -21.10 5.72
C GLY A 79 -8.35 -20.76 5.00
N ARG A 80 -7.76 -21.69 4.23
CA ARG A 80 -6.54 -21.40 3.46
C ARG A 80 -6.88 -20.74 2.13
N LEU A 81 -6.24 -19.62 1.87
CA LEU A 81 -6.42 -18.80 0.67
C LEU A 81 -5.12 -18.77 -0.13
N ALA A 82 -5.20 -19.09 -1.42
CA ALA A 82 -4.06 -18.93 -2.34
C ALA A 82 -3.87 -17.44 -2.70
N ILE A 83 -2.64 -16.97 -2.62
CA ILE A 83 -2.28 -15.59 -2.98
C ILE A 83 -1.87 -15.53 -4.46
N PRO A 84 -2.42 -14.58 -5.25
CA PRO A 84 -2.09 -14.42 -6.67
C PRO A 84 -0.59 -14.21 -6.89
N ALA A 85 -0.04 -14.73 -7.99
CA ALA A 85 1.38 -14.58 -8.34
C ALA A 85 1.84 -13.11 -8.27
N ARG A 86 1.12 -12.21 -8.94
CA ARG A 86 1.36 -10.76 -8.91
C ARG A 86 1.34 -10.12 -7.52
N PHE A 87 0.61 -10.69 -6.56
CA PHE A 87 0.60 -10.18 -5.18
C PHE A 87 1.78 -10.72 -4.39
N LYS A 88 2.23 -11.95 -4.68
CA LYS A 88 3.47 -12.48 -4.10
C LYS A 88 4.69 -11.69 -4.55
N GLU A 89 4.74 -11.24 -5.81
CA GLU A 89 5.82 -10.37 -6.31
C GLU A 89 5.99 -9.10 -5.45
N VAL A 90 4.88 -8.53 -4.97
CA VAL A 90 4.88 -7.36 -4.06
C VAL A 90 5.48 -7.69 -2.70
N LEU A 91 5.17 -8.88 -2.16
CA LEU A 91 5.70 -9.36 -0.87
C LEU A 91 7.18 -9.73 -0.98
N GLU A 92 7.55 -10.47 -2.02
CA GLU A 92 8.91 -10.92 -2.31
C GLU A 92 9.86 -9.73 -2.52
N HIS A 93 9.41 -8.66 -3.19
CA HIS A 93 10.18 -7.43 -3.35
C HIS A 93 10.61 -6.82 -2.01
N ASN A 94 9.77 -6.92 -0.98
CA ASN A 94 10.05 -6.39 0.35
C ASN A 94 10.69 -7.44 1.28
N GLY A 95 11.00 -8.64 0.76
CA GLY A 95 11.50 -9.76 1.57
C GLY A 95 10.49 -10.29 2.58
N GLY A 96 9.19 -10.00 2.37
CA GLY A 96 8.11 -10.38 3.27
C GLY A 96 7.63 -11.80 3.04
N ASP A 97 7.41 -12.52 4.14
CA ASP A 97 6.86 -13.89 4.18
C ASP A 97 5.49 -13.96 4.88
N SER A 98 4.91 -12.81 5.22
CA SER A 98 3.63 -12.70 5.91
C SER A 98 2.78 -11.57 5.37
N ILE A 99 1.49 -11.64 5.69
CA ILE A 99 0.48 -10.64 5.33
C ILE A 99 -0.30 -10.31 6.59
N VAL A 100 -0.47 -9.03 6.91
CA VAL A 100 -1.34 -8.61 8.00
C VAL A 100 -2.76 -8.44 7.47
N VAL A 101 -3.71 -9.17 8.05
CA VAL A 101 -5.12 -9.17 7.62
C VAL A 101 -5.98 -8.60 8.75
N THR A 102 -6.89 -7.68 8.43
CA THR A 102 -7.83 -7.06 9.39
C THR A 102 -9.22 -6.87 8.78
N ASN A 103 -10.23 -6.65 9.62
CA ASN A 103 -11.61 -6.37 9.22
C ASN A 103 -11.81 -4.93 8.73
N HIS A 104 -12.57 -4.77 7.65
CA HIS A 104 -13.02 -3.46 7.17
C HIS A 104 -14.36 -3.54 6.44
N ASP A 105 -15.32 -2.70 6.84
CA ASP A 105 -16.69 -2.72 6.31
C ASP A 105 -17.29 -4.14 6.29
N ARG A 106 -17.41 -4.77 5.11
CA ARG A 106 -17.91 -6.13 4.92
C ARG A 106 -16.87 -7.06 4.25
N CYS A 107 -15.60 -6.67 4.29
CA CYS A 107 -14.49 -7.41 3.69
C CYS A 107 -13.30 -7.47 4.65
N LEU A 108 -12.22 -8.10 4.20
CA LEU A 108 -10.94 -8.02 4.87
C LEU A 108 -9.99 -7.14 4.07
N TRP A 109 -9.19 -6.36 4.78
CA TRP A 109 -8.04 -5.67 4.22
C TRP A 109 -6.78 -6.45 4.56
N ALA A 110 -5.88 -6.54 3.59
CA ALA A 110 -4.63 -7.26 3.69
C ALA A 110 -3.47 -6.37 3.28
N PHE A 111 -2.45 -6.30 4.13
CA PHE A 111 -1.30 -5.43 4.00
C PHE A 111 0.00 -6.23 4.04
N GLU A 112 1.00 -5.72 3.34
CA GLU A 112 2.38 -6.08 3.65
C GLU A 112 2.78 -5.45 5.00
N LYS A 113 3.74 -6.07 5.69
CA LYS A 113 4.10 -5.74 7.07
C LYS A 113 4.58 -4.29 7.23
N ASP A 114 5.41 -3.78 6.32
CA ASP A 114 5.88 -2.40 6.41
C ASP A 114 4.75 -1.39 6.20
N ASP A 115 3.83 -1.66 5.27
CA ASP A 115 2.65 -0.82 5.06
C ASP A 115 1.72 -0.85 6.28
N TRP A 116 1.57 -2.01 6.95
CA TRP A 116 0.83 -2.11 8.21
C TRP A 116 1.49 -1.34 9.35
N LYS A 117 2.80 -1.43 9.51
CA LYS A 117 3.54 -0.72 10.55
C LYS A 117 3.35 0.80 10.46
N ILE A 118 3.29 1.35 9.25
CA ILE A 118 2.98 2.78 9.06
C ILE A 118 1.59 3.12 9.63
N ILE A 119 0.61 2.23 9.45
CA ILE A 119 -0.75 2.41 10.01
C ILE A 119 -0.71 2.37 11.54
N GLU A 120 0.02 1.42 12.15
CA GLU A 120 0.17 1.34 13.60
C GLU A 120 0.83 2.61 14.17
N GLU A 121 1.88 3.10 13.53
CA GLU A 121 2.57 4.34 13.91
C GLU A 121 1.66 5.57 13.82
N GLN A 122 0.79 5.62 12.80
CA GLN A 122 -0.21 6.68 12.67
C GLN A 122 -1.30 6.56 13.74
N ALA A 123 -1.80 5.34 13.97
CA ALA A 123 -2.82 5.06 14.98
C ALA A 123 -2.34 5.43 16.39
N ALA A 124 -1.07 5.18 16.71
CA ALA A 124 -0.45 5.52 18.00
C ALA A 124 -0.38 7.04 18.27
N ARG A 125 -0.51 7.88 17.24
CA ARG A 125 -0.48 9.35 17.35
C ARG A 125 -1.87 9.98 17.44
N LEU A 126 -2.93 9.19 17.34
CA LEU A 126 -4.29 9.70 17.36
C LEU A 126 -4.71 10.21 18.77
N PRO A 127 -5.62 11.20 18.86
CA PRO A 127 -6.07 11.72 20.15
C PRO A 127 -6.73 10.66 21.04
N LEU A 128 -6.15 10.41 22.22
CA LEU A 128 -6.59 9.36 23.15
C LEU A 128 -7.99 9.55 23.73
N PHE A 129 -8.55 10.76 23.70
CA PHE A 129 -9.87 11.05 24.28
C PHE A 129 -10.99 11.17 23.24
N ASP A 130 -10.70 10.89 21.96
CA ASP A 130 -11.71 10.88 20.91
C ASP A 130 -12.41 9.49 20.85
N PRO A 131 -13.74 9.41 21.09
CA PRO A 131 -14.48 8.15 20.99
C PRO A 131 -14.37 7.48 19.61
N LYS A 132 -14.20 8.25 18.52
CA LYS A 132 -14.01 7.69 17.17
C LYS A 132 -12.67 6.99 17.03
N VAL A 133 -11.63 7.52 17.67
CA VAL A 133 -10.31 6.86 17.73
C VAL A 133 -10.45 5.54 18.48
N HIS A 134 -11.18 5.48 19.59
CA HIS A 134 -11.41 4.22 20.31
C HIS A 134 -12.13 3.19 19.45
N ALA A 135 -13.15 3.62 18.69
CA ALA A 135 -13.86 2.74 17.76
C ALA A 135 -12.90 2.22 16.68
N TYR A 136 -12.06 3.08 16.10
CA TYR A 136 -11.05 2.68 15.11
C TYR A 136 -10.03 1.69 15.68
N ILE A 137 -9.47 1.95 16.87
CA ILE A 137 -8.52 1.04 17.50
C ILE A 137 -9.17 -0.33 17.80
N ARG A 138 -10.38 -0.34 18.39
CA ARG A 138 -11.08 -1.57 18.78
C ARG A 138 -11.66 -2.36 17.61
N TYR A 139 -11.96 -1.70 16.52
CA TYR A 139 -12.52 -2.36 15.34
C TYR A 139 -11.39 -2.76 14.40
N PHE A 140 -10.59 -1.81 13.93
CA PHE A 140 -9.67 -2.03 12.81
C PHE A 140 -8.26 -2.44 13.28
N ILE A 141 -7.71 -1.82 14.32
CA ILE A 141 -6.34 -2.15 14.77
C ILE A 141 -6.32 -3.47 15.54
N SER A 142 -7.22 -3.68 16.49
CA SER A 142 -7.21 -4.92 17.30
C SER A 142 -7.67 -6.16 16.55
N GLY A 143 -8.33 -6.01 15.39
CA GLY A 143 -8.69 -7.14 14.53
C GLY A 143 -7.57 -7.60 13.60
N ALA A 144 -6.42 -6.94 13.61
CA ALA A 144 -5.31 -7.29 12.73
C ALA A 144 -4.58 -8.56 13.18
N VAL A 145 -4.36 -9.47 12.25
CA VAL A 145 -3.65 -10.74 12.47
C VAL A 145 -2.59 -10.95 11.39
N GLU A 146 -1.36 -11.21 11.81
CA GLU A 146 -0.26 -11.58 10.91
C GLU A 146 -0.42 -13.04 10.46
N CYS A 147 -0.65 -13.23 9.16
CA CYS A 147 -0.87 -14.51 8.51
C CYS A 147 0.37 -14.90 7.68
N GLN A 148 1.02 -15.99 8.08
CA GLN A 148 2.23 -16.49 7.42
C GLN A 148 1.92 -17.08 6.03
N LEU A 149 2.73 -16.71 5.03
CA LEU A 149 2.64 -17.22 3.67
C LEU A 149 3.37 -18.56 3.56
N LYS A 150 2.61 -19.66 3.56
CA LYS A 150 3.14 -21.02 3.44
C LYS A 150 2.70 -21.63 2.12
N GLN A 151 3.68 -21.98 1.27
CA GLN A 151 3.44 -22.57 -0.06
C GLN A 151 2.49 -21.70 -0.92
N GLY A 152 2.66 -20.37 -0.85
CA GLY A 152 1.84 -19.41 -1.58
C GLY A 152 0.41 -19.26 -1.06
N ARG A 153 0.11 -19.75 0.15
CA ARG A 153 -1.19 -19.62 0.81
C ARG A 153 -1.07 -19.00 2.18
N ILE A 154 -2.09 -18.25 2.59
CA ILE A 154 -2.28 -17.82 3.98
C ILE A 154 -3.43 -18.60 4.60
N THR A 155 -3.48 -18.68 5.93
CA THR A 155 -4.66 -19.21 6.66
C THR A 155 -5.37 -18.05 7.32
N ILE A 156 -6.61 -17.78 6.93
CA ILE A 156 -7.41 -16.67 7.49
C ILE A 156 -8.09 -17.15 8.79
N PRO A 157 -7.89 -16.42 9.91
CA PRO A 157 -8.57 -16.68 11.18
C PRO A 157 -10.10 -16.78 11.05
N ALA A 158 -10.73 -17.62 11.88
CA ALA A 158 -12.16 -17.90 11.78
C ALA A 158 -13.03 -16.67 12.02
N ASP A 159 -12.68 -15.85 13.02
CA ASP A 159 -13.34 -14.58 13.35
C ASP A 159 -13.34 -13.59 12.18
N LEU A 160 -12.21 -13.47 11.46
CA LEU A 160 -12.13 -12.64 10.25
C LEU A 160 -12.95 -13.22 9.09
N ARG A 161 -12.97 -14.54 8.92
CA ARG A 161 -13.82 -15.18 7.92
C ARG A 161 -15.30 -14.96 8.21
N ASP A 162 -15.70 -15.10 9.47
CA ASP A 162 -17.09 -14.90 9.90
C ASP A 162 -17.53 -13.45 9.69
N HIS A 163 -16.67 -12.49 10.05
CA HIS A 163 -16.90 -11.07 9.81
C HIS A 163 -17.18 -10.75 8.33
N ALA A 164 -16.29 -11.20 7.44
CA ALA A 164 -16.36 -10.91 6.01
C ALA A 164 -17.20 -11.92 5.20
N ARG A 165 -17.89 -12.86 5.88
CA ARG A 165 -18.71 -13.92 5.29
C ARG A 165 -17.96 -14.71 4.22
N LEU A 166 -16.71 -15.08 4.51
CA LEU A 166 -15.86 -15.81 3.57
C LEU A 166 -16.15 -17.32 3.66
N ASP A 167 -17.08 -17.78 2.83
CA ASP A 167 -17.57 -19.16 2.79
C ASP A 167 -17.55 -19.78 1.39
N GLY A 168 -16.39 -19.79 0.75
CA GLY A 168 -16.18 -20.47 -0.54
C GLY A 168 -15.48 -19.58 -1.55
N GLU A 169 -16.22 -19.05 -2.53
CA GLU A 169 -15.63 -18.19 -3.55
C GLU A 169 -15.33 -16.79 -3.01
N VAL A 170 -14.13 -16.30 -3.33
CA VAL A 170 -13.66 -14.98 -2.92
C VAL A 170 -13.08 -14.19 -4.08
N VAL A 171 -13.11 -12.87 -3.96
CA VAL A 171 -12.48 -11.95 -4.89
C VAL A 171 -11.39 -11.20 -4.15
N LEU A 172 -10.17 -11.26 -4.70
CA LEU A 172 -9.02 -10.49 -4.25
C LEU A 172 -8.89 -9.25 -5.12
N VAL A 173 -8.89 -8.07 -4.52
CA VAL A 173 -8.92 -6.77 -5.20
C VAL A 173 -7.69 -5.98 -4.80
N GLY A 174 -6.75 -5.76 -5.71
CA GLY A 174 -5.55 -4.96 -5.45
C GLY A 174 -5.85 -3.47 -5.39
N CYS A 175 -5.42 -2.82 -4.31
CA CYS A 175 -5.65 -1.41 -4.01
C CYS A 175 -4.33 -0.72 -3.61
N LEU A 176 -3.34 -0.77 -4.50
CA LEU A 176 -2.01 -0.19 -4.34
C LEU A 176 -1.21 -0.80 -3.16
N LYS A 177 -1.29 -0.21 -1.97
CA LYS A 177 -0.54 -0.62 -0.77
C LYS A 177 -1.19 -1.76 0.01
N ARG A 178 -2.40 -2.11 -0.38
CA ARG A 178 -3.18 -3.18 0.25
C ARG A 178 -3.95 -3.93 -0.83
N PHE A 179 -4.51 -5.06 -0.45
CA PHE A 179 -5.57 -5.68 -1.23
C PHE A 179 -6.75 -6.03 -0.32
N GLU A 180 -7.91 -6.17 -0.93
CA GLU A 180 -9.15 -6.56 -0.25
C GLU A 180 -9.46 -8.02 -0.53
N ILE A 181 -10.10 -8.68 0.43
CA ILE A 181 -10.60 -10.05 0.31
C ILE A 181 -12.09 -10.00 0.57
N TRP A 182 -12.87 -10.24 -0.48
CA TRP A 182 -14.33 -10.19 -0.45
C TRP A 182 -14.92 -11.57 -0.65
N GLN A 183 -16.08 -11.83 -0.03
CA GLN A 183 -16.98 -12.85 -0.55
C GLN A 183 -17.39 -12.46 -1.97
N LYS A 184 -17.38 -13.44 -2.89
CA LYS A 184 -17.59 -13.19 -4.31
C LYS A 184 -18.96 -12.58 -4.61
N GLU A 185 -20.03 -13.08 -4.00
CA GLU A 185 -21.40 -12.64 -4.21
C GLU A 185 -21.57 -11.20 -3.73
N LEU A 186 -21.12 -10.91 -2.51
CA LEU A 186 -21.13 -9.55 -1.97
C LEU A 186 -20.35 -8.55 -2.86
N TRP A 187 -19.22 -8.97 -3.41
CA TRP A 187 -18.45 -8.13 -4.33
C TRP A 187 -19.20 -7.87 -5.64
N ASP A 188 -19.67 -8.93 -6.30
CA ASP A 188 -20.27 -8.85 -7.64
C ASP A 188 -21.63 -8.12 -7.62
N GLU A 189 -22.44 -8.33 -6.58
CA GLU A 189 -23.82 -7.86 -6.52
C GLU A 189 -23.96 -6.51 -5.80
N HIS A 190 -23.03 -6.15 -4.91
CA HIS A 190 -23.13 -4.93 -4.11
C HIS A 190 -21.94 -3.98 -4.30
N GLU A 191 -20.73 -4.44 -3.98
CA GLU A 191 -19.59 -3.52 -3.88
C GLU A 191 -19.14 -2.99 -5.23
N PHE A 192 -18.97 -3.87 -6.23
CA PHE A 192 -18.50 -3.45 -7.55
C PHE A 192 -19.50 -2.57 -8.31
N PRO A 193 -20.82 -2.86 -8.30
CA PRO A 193 -21.82 -1.93 -8.82
C PRO A 193 -21.80 -0.57 -8.10
N ARG A 194 -21.75 -0.55 -6.76
CA ARG A 194 -21.65 0.70 -5.97
C ARG A 194 -20.42 1.52 -6.39
N ALA A 195 -19.25 0.90 -6.40
CA ALA A 195 -18.01 1.57 -6.77
C ALA A 195 -18.04 2.11 -8.21
N ARG A 196 -18.68 1.39 -9.14
CA ARG A 196 -18.88 1.85 -10.53
C ARG A 196 -19.78 3.08 -10.61
N GLU A 197 -20.88 3.11 -9.86
CA GLU A 197 -21.79 4.25 -9.80
C GLU A 197 -21.12 5.48 -9.19
N GLU A 198 -20.42 5.29 -8.06
CA GLU A 198 -19.66 6.36 -7.41
C GLU A 198 -18.54 6.91 -8.32
N PHE A 199 -17.84 6.03 -9.05
CA PHE A 199 -16.82 6.44 -10.00
C PHE A 199 -17.38 7.31 -11.13
N ALA A 200 -18.58 7.01 -11.63
CA ALA A 200 -19.23 7.84 -12.65
C ALA A 200 -19.52 9.27 -12.14
N GLY A 201 -19.70 9.46 -10.83
CA GLY A 201 -19.86 10.76 -10.18
C GLY A 201 -18.55 11.42 -9.74
N ALA A 202 -17.43 10.69 -9.71
CA ALA A 202 -16.14 11.15 -9.20
C ALA A 202 -15.37 12.03 -10.21
N ASN A 203 -16.05 12.98 -10.86
CA ASN A 203 -15.45 13.78 -11.92
C ASN A 203 -14.71 15.03 -11.39
N GLU A 204 -14.89 15.46 -10.14
CA GLU A 204 -14.29 16.70 -9.63
C GLU A 204 -13.02 16.49 -8.79
N ALA A 205 -12.95 15.40 -8.00
CA ALA A 205 -11.79 15.09 -7.17
C ALA A 205 -10.62 14.46 -7.96
N LEU A 206 -10.92 13.80 -9.09
CA LEU A 206 -9.93 13.11 -9.93
C LEU A 206 -9.24 14.04 -10.95
N LEU A 207 -9.74 15.27 -11.16
CA LEU A 207 -9.16 16.23 -12.11
C LEU A 207 -7.77 16.76 -11.73
N ASN A 208 -7.34 16.53 -10.49
CA ASN A 208 -5.97 16.85 -10.05
C ASN A 208 -4.97 15.72 -10.36
N ILE A 209 -5.41 14.62 -10.97
CA ILE A 209 -4.52 13.61 -11.54
C ILE A 209 -4.22 14.07 -12.96
N SER A 210 -3.31 15.04 -13.10
CA SER A 210 -2.85 15.51 -14.40
C SER A 210 -2.20 14.35 -15.16
N PHE A 211 -2.83 13.93 -16.26
CA PHE A 211 -2.24 13.04 -17.26
C PHE A 211 -1.28 13.83 -18.16
#